data_AF-A0A7V8NHA6-F1
#
_entry.id   AF-A0A7V8NHA6-F1
#
_cell.length_a   1.000
_cell.length_b   1.000
_cell.length_c   1.000
_cell.angle_alpha   90.00
_cell.angle_beta   90.00
_cell.angle_gamma   90.00
#
_symmetry.space_group_name_H-M   'P 1'
#
loop_
_entity.id
_entity.type
_entity.pdbx_description
1 polymer ?
#
loop_
_entity_poly.entity_id
_entity_poly.type
_entity_poly.pdbx_seq_one_letter_code
_entity_poly.pdbx_strand_id
1 'polypeptide(L)'
;MSTDSVATTMAADERDFVERIAEYYFQNDGLPVDQGRVVGWMLICDPPEQPVSDIVRTLGVPREAVDRIVDQLTPEGNPVKVFERRGSFDEEYTLRLLENSWAPKVRRVFAEFPDLGRIINEGIVSLRAEGVPEERLQRIVNMGRFLDFLSEEMPKILERYEERRANRSDS
;
A
#
# COMPACT_ATOMS: atom_id res chain seq x y z
N MET A 1 32.57 20.37 1.36
CA MET A 1 32.24 19.89 0.01
C MET A 1 30.78 20.19 -0.19
N SER A 2 30.46 21.24 -0.95
CA SER A 2 29.10 21.67 -1.21
C SER A 2 28.46 20.72 -2.21
N THR A 3 27.45 19.98 -1.79
CA THR A 3 26.50 19.33 -2.71
C THR A 3 25.43 20.36 -3.04
N ASP A 4 25.61 21.06 -4.16
CA ASP A 4 24.49 21.73 -4.83
C ASP A 4 23.48 20.65 -5.22
N SER A 5 22.38 20.57 -4.47
CA SER A 5 21.19 19.82 -4.89
C SER A 5 20.64 20.56 -6.12
N VAL A 6 20.86 20.00 -7.31
CA VAL A 6 20.26 20.51 -8.53
C VAL A 6 18.75 20.40 -8.36
N ALA A 7 18.09 21.54 -8.33
CA ALA A 7 16.65 21.64 -8.13
C ALA A 7 15.89 20.87 -9.23
N THR A 8 15.43 19.66 -8.93
CA THR A 8 14.50 18.94 -9.79
C THR A 8 13.19 19.73 -9.84
N THR A 9 12.95 20.42 -10.95
CA THR A 9 11.67 21.05 -11.25
C THR A 9 10.85 20.02 -12.01
N MET A 10 9.72 19.59 -11.43
CA MET A 10 8.84 18.60 -12.05
C MET A 10 8.32 19.11 -13.40
N ALA A 11 8.51 18.31 -14.45
CA ALA A 11 8.02 18.59 -15.79
C ALA A 11 6.48 18.58 -15.84
N ALA A 12 5.90 19.17 -16.89
CA ALA A 12 4.43 19.25 -17.02
C ALA A 12 3.78 17.86 -17.06
N ASP A 13 4.34 16.93 -17.84
CA ASP A 13 3.81 15.56 -17.97
C ASP A 13 3.90 14.77 -16.65
N GLU A 14 4.99 14.98 -15.89
CA GLU A 14 5.16 14.39 -14.56
C GLU A 14 4.13 14.94 -13.58
N ARG A 15 3.89 16.25 -13.61
CA ARG A 15 2.86 16.90 -12.79
C ARG A 15 1.48 16.34 -13.09
N ASP A 16 1.11 16.24 -14.36
CA ASP A 16 -0.18 15.69 -14.78
C ASP A 16 -0.33 14.24 -14.33
N PHE A 17 0.73 13.44 -14.41
CA PHE A 17 0.73 12.08 -13.87
C PHE A 17 0.50 12.05 -12.35
N VAL A 18 1.25 12.86 -11.59
CA VAL A 18 1.14 12.95 -10.13
C VAL A 18 -0.27 13.37 -9.70
N GLU A 19 -0.87 14.36 -10.36
CA GLU A 19 -2.23 14.82 -10.05
C GLU A 19 -3.27 13.74 -10.37
N ARG A 20 -3.11 12.99 -11.46
CA ARG A 20 -4.02 11.87 -11.79
C ARG A 20 -3.95 10.74 -10.78
N ILE A 21 -2.76 10.44 -10.26
CA ILE A 21 -2.62 9.48 -9.16
C ILE A 21 -3.31 10.01 -7.90
N ALA A 22 -3.15 11.29 -7.58
CA ALA A 22 -3.80 11.91 -6.44
C ALA A 22 -5.33 11.88 -6.53
N GLU A 23 -5.87 12.20 -7.71
CA GLU A 23 -7.31 12.13 -7.98
C GLU A 23 -7.84 10.71 -7.84
N TYR A 24 -7.13 9.71 -8.39
CA TYR A 24 -7.52 8.30 -8.28
C TYR A 24 -7.62 7.85 -6.81
N TYR A 25 -6.59 8.14 -6.01
CA TYR A 25 -6.58 7.75 -4.58
C TYR A 25 -7.64 8.49 -3.77
N PHE A 26 -7.91 9.75 -4.09
CA PHE A 26 -8.97 10.52 -3.43
C PHE A 26 -10.36 9.94 -3.73
N GLN A 27 -10.66 9.66 -5.01
CA GLN A 27 -11.98 9.19 -5.44
C GLN A 27 -12.29 7.77 -4.96
N ASN A 28 -11.31 6.87 -4.99
CA ASN A 28 -11.56 5.45 -4.74
C ASN A 28 -11.32 5.02 -3.29
N ASP A 29 -10.31 5.61 -2.63
CA ASP A 29 -9.87 5.18 -1.31
C ASP A 29 -10.14 6.24 -0.23
N GLY A 30 -10.65 7.43 -0.61
CA GLY A 30 -10.91 8.54 0.31
C GLY A 30 -9.64 9.12 0.94
N LEU A 31 -8.47 8.83 0.37
CA LEU A 31 -7.18 9.28 0.91
C LEU A 31 -6.97 10.78 0.66
N PRO A 32 -6.25 11.49 1.55
CA PRO A 32 -5.86 12.87 1.32
C PRO A 32 -5.12 13.04 -0.02
N VAL A 33 -5.45 14.09 -0.77
CA VAL A 33 -4.85 14.39 -2.09
C VAL A 33 -3.32 14.42 -2.00
N ASP A 34 -2.76 15.02 -0.95
CA ASP A 34 -1.31 15.11 -0.76
C ASP A 34 -0.64 13.74 -0.57
N GLN A 35 -1.35 12.76 0.02
CA GLN A 35 -0.85 11.39 0.11
C GLN A 35 -0.70 10.77 -1.28
N GLY A 36 -1.70 10.96 -2.13
CA GLY A 36 -1.65 10.52 -3.52
C GLY A 36 -0.56 11.24 -4.32
N ARG A 37 -0.32 12.54 -4.08
CA ARG A 37 0.78 13.28 -4.71
C ARG A 37 2.15 12.75 -4.32
N VAL A 38 2.38 12.50 -3.03
CA VAL A 38 3.64 11.90 -2.55
C VAL A 38 3.86 10.54 -3.18
N VAL A 39 2.85 9.66 -3.18
CA VAL A 39 2.95 8.34 -3.85
C VAL A 39 3.21 8.49 -5.34
N GLY A 40 2.46 9.37 -6.02
CA GLY A 40 2.60 9.64 -7.45
C GLY A 40 4.00 10.09 -7.83
N TRP A 41 4.58 11.01 -7.05
CA TRP A 41 5.94 11.51 -7.29
C TRP A 41 6.99 10.43 -7.05
N MET A 42 6.89 9.70 -5.95
CA MET A 42 7.85 8.66 -5.60
C MET A 42 7.82 7.45 -6.56
N LEU A 43 6.79 7.33 -7.41
CA LEU A 43 6.74 6.34 -8.49
C LEU A 43 7.64 6.70 -9.69
N ILE A 44 7.93 7.98 -9.90
CA ILE A 44 8.59 8.47 -11.13
C ILE A 44 9.84 9.31 -10.86
N CYS A 45 10.08 9.72 -9.62
CA CYS A 45 11.20 10.60 -9.28
C CYS A 45 12.55 9.99 -9.65
N ASP A 46 13.45 10.83 -10.15
CA ASP A 46 14.86 10.50 -10.36
C ASP A 46 15.73 11.56 -9.65
N PRO A 47 16.63 11.15 -8.73
CA PRO A 47 16.91 9.78 -8.28
C PRO A 47 15.75 9.14 -7.48
N PRO A 48 15.64 7.80 -7.40
CA PRO A 48 14.55 7.11 -6.68
C PRO A 48 14.59 7.27 -5.15
N GLU A 49 15.74 7.70 -4.60
CA GLU A 49 15.88 8.09 -3.21
C GLU A 49 15.87 9.63 -3.15
N GLN A 50 14.87 10.19 -2.47
CA GLN A 50 14.59 11.62 -2.44
C GLN A 50 14.74 12.17 -1.01
N PRO A 51 15.48 13.29 -0.80
CA PRO A 51 15.43 14.03 0.46
C PRO A 51 14.03 14.60 0.73
N VAL A 52 13.59 14.62 1.98
CA VAL A 52 12.27 15.18 2.35
C VAL A 52 12.13 16.65 1.94
N SER A 53 13.20 17.43 2.04
CA SER A 53 13.24 18.83 1.60
C SER A 53 12.95 18.98 0.10
N ASP A 54 13.43 18.06 -0.73
CA ASP A 54 13.19 18.06 -2.17
C ASP A 54 11.77 17.62 -2.51
N ILE A 55 11.19 16.69 -1.75
CA ILE A 55 9.78 16.29 -1.89
C ILE A 55 8.86 17.48 -1.56
N VAL A 56 9.09 18.15 -0.42
CA VAL A 56 8.34 19.32 0.02
C VAL A 56 8.38 20.43 -1.04
N ARG A 57 9.58 20.71 -1.56
CA ARG A 57 9.79 21.75 -2.57
C ARG A 57 9.13 21.40 -3.91
N THR A 58 9.25 20.14 -4.35
CA THR A 58 8.71 19.69 -5.64
C THR A 58 7.19 19.67 -5.65
N LEU A 59 6.57 19.23 -4.54
CA LEU A 59 5.12 19.07 -4.45
C LEU A 59 4.41 20.30 -3.87
N GLY A 60 5.15 21.23 -3.26
CA GLY A 60 4.57 22.37 -2.55
C GLY A 60 3.74 21.96 -1.33
N VAL A 61 4.01 20.78 -0.76
CA VAL A 61 3.28 20.21 0.38
C VAL A 61 4.08 20.49 1.67
N PRO A 62 3.44 20.89 2.79
CA PRO A 62 4.15 21.12 4.05
C PRO A 62 4.89 19.88 4.53
N ARG A 63 6.09 20.06 5.12
CA ARG A 63 6.90 18.95 5.67
C ARG A 63 6.12 18.08 6.65
N GLU A 64 5.36 18.67 7.55
CA GLU A 64 4.54 17.93 8.51
C GLU A 64 3.51 17.00 7.84
N ALA A 65 2.98 17.38 6.67
CA ALA A 65 2.07 16.53 5.92
C ALA A 65 2.82 15.34 5.30
N VAL A 66 4.01 15.59 4.74
CA VAL A 66 4.89 14.53 4.24
C VAL A 66 5.29 13.58 5.37
N ASP A 67 5.65 14.09 6.54
CA ASP A 67 6.05 13.27 7.69
C ASP A 67 4.91 12.36 8.17
N ARG A 68 3.67 12.88 8.26
CA ARG A 68 2.49 12.05 8.58
C ARG A 68 2.23 10.96 7.54
N ILE A 69 2.36 11.29 6.26
CA ILE A 69 2.19 10.32 5.16
C ILE A 69 3.27 9.23 5.26
N VAL A 70 4.52 9.63 5.50
CA VAL A 70 5.65 8.72 5.63
C VAL A 70 5.51 7.83 6.86
N ASP A 71 5.08 8.35 8.00
CA ASP A 71 4.83 7.58 9.22
C ASP A 71 3.75 6.50 8.98
N GLN A 72 2.64 6.87 8.33
CA GLN A 72 1.56 5.95 7.98
C GLN A 72 2.00 4.86 6.98
N LEU A 73 2.90 5.20 6.06
CA LEU A 73 3.31 4.32 4.95
C LEU A 73 4.66 3.62 5.19
N THR A 74 5.31 3.88 6.33
CA THR A 74 6.55 3.23 6.78
C THR A 74 6.39 2.57 8.17
N PRO A 75 5.29 1.84 8.46
CA PRO A 75 5.11 1.28 9.78
C PRO A 75 6.24 0.29 10.10
N GLU A 76 6.95 0.54 11.21
CA GLU A 76 8.08 -0.28 11.65
C GLU A 76 7.62 -1.73 11.91
N GLY A 77 8.46 -2.71 11.52
CA GLY A 77 8.14 -4.13 11.65
C GLY A 77 7.06 -4.65 10.71
N ASN A 78 6.51 -3.81 9.82
CA ASN A 78 5.50 -4.23 8.85
C ASN A 78 6.14 -4.61 7.50
N PRO A 79 5.98 -5.87 7.02
CA PRO A 79 6.47 -6.28 5.70
C PRO A 79 5.75 -5.58 4.53
N VAL A 80 4.72 -4.77 4.82
CA VAL A 80 3.88 -4.01 3.87
C VAL A 80 4.29 -2.54 3.77
N LYS A 81 5.42 -2.14 4.40
CA LYS A 81 5.95 -0.78 4.23
C LYS A 81 6.05 -0.43 2.74
N VAL A 82 5.46 0.70 2.37
CA VAL A 82 5.44 1.20 1.00
C VAL A 82 6.72 1.98 0.73
N PHE A 83 7.20 2.69 1.75
CA PHE A 83 8.43 3.43 1.71
C PHE A 83 9.53 2.82 2.59
N GLU A 84 10.77 3.15 2.26
CA GLU A 84 11.91 3.08 3.15
C GLU A 84 12.36 4.50 3.50
N ARG A 85 12.47 4.78 4.80
CA ARG A 85 12.97 6.05 5.34
C ARG A 85 14.35 5.83 5.96
N ARG A 86 15.32 6.69 5.66
CA ARG A 86 16.63 6.72 6.33
C ARG A 86 16.86 8.07 6.99
N GLY A 87 17.13 8.06 8.29
CA GLY A 87 17.23 9.25 9.14
C GLY A 87 16.13 9.29 10.20
N SER A 88 15.92 10.44 10.84
CA SER A 88 14.84 10.70 11.81
C SER A 88 13.93 11.82 11.29
N PHE A 89 12.70 11.93 11.82
CA PHE A 89 11.82 13.05 11.47
C PHE A 89 12.30 14.40 12.01
N ASP A 90 13.17 14.41 13.03
CA ASP A 90 13.73 15.63 13.63
C ASP A 90 14.86 16.24 12.79
N GLU A 91 15.41 15.49 11.82
CA GLU A 91 16.52 15.88 10.96
C GLU A 91 16.17 15.72 9.48
N GLU A 92 17.09 16.00 8.55
CA GLU A 92 16.88 15.64 7.15
C GLU A 92 16.87 14.11 7.01
N TYR A 93 15.88 13.57 6.29
CA TYR A 93 15.81 12.15 5.97
C TYR A 93 15.59 11.95 4.48
N THR A 94 15.94 10.76 4.00
CA THR A 94 15.63 10.32 2.63
C THR A 94 14.48 9.33 2.65
N LEU A 95 13.68 9.38 1.59
CA LEU A 95 12.57 8.50 1.32
C LEU A 95 12.79 7.77 0.00
N ARG A 96 12.48 6.48 -0.05
CA ARG A 96 12.47 5.69 -1.28
C ARG A 96 11.22 4.83 -1.34
N LEU A 97 10.58 4.77 -2.51
CA LEU A 97 9.51 3.79 -2.76
C LEU A 97 10.11 2.39 -2.93
N LEU A 98 9.55 1.41 -2.22
CA LEU A 98 9.96 0.02 -2.36
C LEU A 98 9.26 -0.60 -3.58
N GLU A 99 10.01 -0.77 -4.67
CA GLU A 99 9.56 -1.34 -5.96
C GLU A 99 8.88 -2.72 -5.82
N ASN A 100 9.22 -3.47 -4.77
CA ASN A 100 8.75 -4.84 -4.52
C ASN A 100 7.68 -4.94 -3.43
N SER A 101 7.17 -3.82 -2.92
CA SER A 101 6.27 -3.81 -1.75
C SER A 101 4.86 -4.36 -2.04
N TRP A 102 4.46 -4.44 -3.30
CA TRP A 102 3.09 -4.80 -3.68
C TRP A 102 2.73 -6.27 -3.45
N ALA A 103 3.58 -7.23 -3.83
CA ALA A 103 3.27 -8.65 -3.62
C ALA A 103 3.26 -9.04 -2.13
N PRO A 104 4.23 -8.63 -1.30
CA PRO A 104 4.16 -8.79 0.16
C PRO A 104 2.93 -8.11 0.79
N LYS A 105 2.54 -6.93 0.29
CA LYS A 105 1.32 -6.22 0.70
C LYS A 105 0.07 -7.06 0.48
N VAL A 106 -0.12 -7.52 -0.75
CA VAL A 106 -1.22 -8.41 -1.12
C VAL A 106 -1.19 -9.66 -0.25
N ARG A 107 -0.03 -10.33 -0.12
CA ARG A 107 0.14 -11.53 0.70
C ARG A 107 -0.32 -11.32 2.14
N ARG A 108 0.02 -10.20 2.78
CA ARG A 108 -0.40 -9.92 4.16
C ARG A 108 -1.90 -9.72 4.27
N VAL A 109 -2.51 -8.92 3.40
CA VAL A 109 -3.97 -8.67 3.44
C VAL A 109 -4.73 -10.00 3.40
N PHE A 110 -4.31 -10.91 2.53
CA PHE A 110 -4.95 -12.23 2.42
C PHE A 110 -4.56 -13.20 3.53
N ALA A 111 -3.44 -12.99 4.22
CA ALA A 111 -3.07 -13.82 5.38
C ALA A 111 -4.02 -13.65 6.57
N GLU A 112 -4.82 -12.58 6.61
CA GLU A 112 -5.82 -12.33 7.66
C GLU A 112 -7.15 -13.06 7.40
N PHE A 113 -7.38 -13.52 6.15
CA PHE A 113 -8.66 -14.11 5.75
C PHE A 113 -8.95 -15.48 6.35
N PRO A 114 -7.97 -16.39 6.55
CA PRO A 114 -8.21 -17.65 7.25
C PRO A 114 -8.74 -17.44 8.68
N ASP A 115 -8.20 -16.48 9.42
CA ASP A 115 -8.62 -16.19 10.79
C ASP A 115 -10.04 -15.61 10.83
N LEU A 116 -10.34 -14.65 9.95
CA LEU A 116 -11.68 -14.10 9.82
C LEU A 116 -12.69 -15.16 9.36
N GLY A 117 -12.31 -15.99 8.38
CA GLY A 117 -13.11 -17.11 7.89
C GLY A 117 -13.45 -18.10 9.01
N ARG A 118 -12.47 -18.43 9.86
CA ARG A 118 -12.70 -19.27 11.06
C ARG A 118 -13.73 -18.64 12.00
N ILE A 119 -13.59 -17.36 12.36
CA ILE A 119 -14.54 -16.65 13.23
C ILE A 119 -15.96 -16.67 12.64
N ILE A 120 -16.07 -16.42 11.34
CA ILE A 120 -17.34 -16.44 10.62
C ILE A 120 -17.97 -17.83 10.64
N ASN A 121 -17.19 -18.87 10.34
CA ASN A 121 -17.65 -20.25 10.29
C ASN A 121 -18.09 -20.74 11.69
N GLU A 122 -17.33 -20.42 12.74
CA GLU A 122 -17.73 -20.66 14.14
C GLU A 122 -19.05 -19.94 14.47
N GLY A 123 -19.18 -18.66 14.11
CA GLY A 123 -20.39 -17.87 14.33
C GLY A 123 -21.62 -18.44 13.61
N ILE A 124 -21.47 -18.91 12.38
CA ILE A 124 -22.54 -19.57 11.62
C ILE A 124 -23.02 -20.83 12.37
N VAL A 125 -22.10 -21.65 12.88
CA VAL A 125 -22.45 -22.87 13.64
C VAL A 125 -23.22 -22.51 14.91
N SER A 126 -22.73 -21.56 15.70
CA SER A 126 -23.40 -21.11 16.92
C SER A 126 -24.79 -20.55 16.65
N LEU A 127 -24.94 -19.67 15.66
CA LEU A 127 -26.23 -19.06 15.34
C LEU A 127 -27.25 -20.09 14.81
N ARG A 128 -26.80 -21.10 14.05
CA ARG A 128 -27.68 -22.21 13.65
C ARG A 128 -28.14 -23.03 14.85
N ALA A 129 -27.26 -23.28 15.82
CA ALA A 129 -27.61 -23.99 17.04
C ALA A 129 -28.67 -23.25 17.89
N GLU A 130 -28.67 -21.92 17.83
CA GLU A 130 -29.70 -21.07 18.47
C GLU A 130 -31.01 -20.96 17.67
N GLY A 131 -31.12 -21.62 16.51
CA GLY A 131 -32.32 -21.62 15.69
C GLY A 131 -32.52 -20.33 14.89
N VAL A 132 -31.45 -19.57 14.62
CA VAL A 132 -31.52 -18.38 13.76
C VAL A 132 -31.95 -18.80 12.33
N PRO A 133 -32.95 -18.14 11.71
CA PRO A 133 -33.41 -18.48 10.37
C PRO A 133 -32.31 -18.36 9.30
N GLU A 134 -32.26 -19.31 8.37
CA GLU A 134 -31.22 -19.36 7.32
C GLU A 134 -31.22 -18.10 6.43
N GLU A 135 -32.38 -17.49 6.19
CA GLU A 135 -32.50 -16.21 5.46
C GLU A 135 -31.67 -15.09 6.10
N ARG A 136 -31.61 -15.07 7.45
CA ARG A 136 -30.78 -14.10 8.19
C ARG A 136 -29.29 -14.46 8.08
N LEU A 137 -28.97 -15.75 8.04
CA LEU A 137 -27.59 -16.25 7.93
C LEU A 137 -27.00 -16.09 6.53
N GLN A 138 -27.84 -15.90 5.50
CA GLN A 138 -27.40 -15.87 4.10
C GLN A 138 -26.21 -14.94 3.84
N ARG A 139 -26.19 -13.76 4.46
CA ARG A 139 -25.10 -12.77 4.31
C ARG A 139 -23.78 -13.29 4.87
N ILE A 140 -23.79 -13.85 6.08
CA ILE A 140 -22.58 -14.35 6.74
C ILE A 140 -22.09 -15.65 6.10
N VAL A 141 -23.01 -16.51 5.64
CA VAL A 141 -22.69 -17.72 4.87
C VAL A 141 -22.05 -17.38 3.53
N ASN A 142 -22.58 -16.39 2.81
CA ASN A 142 -21.98 -15.95 1.55
C ASN A 142 -20.58 -15.37 1.75
N MET A 143 -20.39 -14.58 2.81
CA MET A 143 -19.08 -14.02 3.15
C MET A 143 -18.07 -15.12 3.54
N GLY A 144 -18.48 -16.08 4.37
CA GLY A 144 -17.63 -17.22 4.76
C GLY A 144 -17.15 -18.01 3.56
N ARG A 145 -18.06 -18.43 2.67
CA ARG A 145 -17.71 -19.15 1.43
C ARG A 145 -16.71 -18.38 0.56
N PHE A 146 -16.87 -17.07 0.46
CA PHE A 146 -15.97 -16.24 -0.33
C PHE A 146 -14.57 -16.13 0.29
N LEU A 147 -14.50 -15.95 1.61
CA LEU A 147 -13.23 -15.92 2.34
C LEU A 147 -12.50 -17.27 2.30
N ASP A 148 -13.24 -18.38 2.38
CA ASP A 148 -12.69 -19.73 2.24
C ASP A 148 -12.05 -19.90 0.84
N PHE A 149 -12.78 -19.53 -0.22
CA PHE A 149 -12.26 -19.57 -1.60
C PHE A 149 -11.01 -18.71 -1.78
N LEU A 150 -11.02 -17.47 -1.30
CA LEU A 150 -9.87 -16.57 -1.42
C LEU A 150 -8.65 -17.07 -0.64
N SER A 151 -8.87 -17.64 0.55
CA SER A 151 -7.80 -18.22 1.36
C SER A 151 -7.10 -19.38 0.64
N GLU A 152 -7.83 -20.12 -0.20
CA GLU A 152 -7.28 -21.20 -1.01
C GLU A 152 -6.55 -20.69 -2.27
N GLU A 153 -7.14 -19.75 -2.99
CA GLU A 153 -6.66 -19.34 -4.32
C GLU A 153 -5.52 -18.32 -4.28
N MET A 154 -5.53 -17.41 -3.31
CA MET A 154 -4.58 -16.31 -3.26
C MET A 154 -3.12 -16.74 -3.12
N PRO A 155 -2.76 -17.74 -2.27
CA PRO A 155 -1.41 -18.28 -2.24
C PRO A 155 -0.94 -18.78 -3.62
N LYS A 156 -1.81 -19.47 -4.37
CA LYS A 156 -1.51 -20.02 -5.71
C LYS A 156 -1.29 -18.92 -6.75
N ILE A 157 -2.02 -17.79 -6.63
CA ILE A 157 -1.83 -16.62 -7.50
C ILE A 157 -0.47 -15.97 -7.24
N LEU A 158 -0.11 -15.79 -5.96
CA LEU A 158 1.13 -15.14 -5.55
C LEU A 158 2.37 -15.96 -5.92
N GLU A 159 2.32 -17.28 -5.71
CA GLU A 159 3.39 -18.20 -6.11
C GLU A 159 3.67 -18.12 -7.62
N ARG A 160 2.62 -18.20 -8.46
CA ARG A 160 2.76 -18.06 -9.92
C ARG A 160 3.32 -16.70 -10.35
N TYR A 161 3.02 -15.63 -9.62
CA TYR A 161 3.60 -14.31 -9.89
C TYR A 161 5.11 -14.28 -9.57
N GLU A 162 5.50 -14.85 -8.43
CA GLU A 162 6.90 -14.93 -8.00
C GLU A 162 7.73 -15.78 -8.97
N GLU A 163 7.22 -16.93 -9.41
CA GLU A 163 7.88 -17.77 -10.43
C GLU A 163 8.12 -17.02 -11.74
N ARG A 164 7.10 -16.32 -12.26
CA ARG A 164 7.23 -15.55 -13.50
C ARG A 164 8.23 -14.40 -13.36
N ARG A 165 8.26 -13.77 -12.20
CA ARG A 165 9.22 -12.70 -11.89
C ARG A 165 10.65 -13.25 -11.86
N ALA A 166 10.88 -14.35 -11.16
CA ALA A 166 12.20 -14.99 -11.10
C ALA A 166 12.70 -15.34 -12.52
N ASN A 167 11.84 -15.97 -13.33
CA ASN A 167 12.20 -16.37 -14.69
C ASN A 167 12.44 -15.20 -15.65
N ARG A 168 11.86 -14.02 -15.40
CA ARG A 168 12.14 -12.78 -16.16
C ARG A 168 13.41 -12.06 -15.72
N SER A 169 13.94 -12.39 -14.54
CA SER A 169 15.16 -11.76 -14.01
C SER A 169 16.44 -12.43 -14.54
N ASP A 170 16.31 -13.64 -15.12
CA ASP A 170 17.36 -14.46 -15.73
C ASP A 170 17.41 -14.34 -17.28
N SER A 171 16.73 -13.35 -17.88
CA SER A 171 16.73 -13.08 -19.33
C SER A 171 17.04 -11.62 -19.62
#